data_AF-A0A7S3MTP4-F1
#
_entry.id   AF-A0A7S3MTP4-F1
#
_cell.length_a   1.000
_cell.length_b   1.000
_cell.length_c   1.000
_cell.angle_alpha   90.00
_cell.angle_beta   90.00
_cell.angle_gamma   90.00
#
_symmetry.space_group_name_H-M   'P 1'
#
loop_
_entity.id
_entity.type
_entity.pdbx_description
1 polymer ?
#
loop_
_entity_poly.entity_id
_entity_poly.type
_entity_poly.pdbx_seq_one_letter_code
_entity_poly.pdbx_strand_id
1 'polypeptide(L)'
;IQAVSNDSRPLVKQIFSPSQYASKEVTNVVAVDCEMVETDRWGEGLARVSIVNHHGVVLMDRYVIPDCHQVTNYRTWVSGVTPQHLKLENGAMKFADAKKQAHEILNGRIIVGHSLQHDFKALE
;
A
#
# COMPACT_ATOMS: atom_id res chain seq x y z
N ILE A 1 8.59 0.08 -39.72
CA ILE A 1 7.47 0.99 -39.40
C ILE A 1 6.87 0.47 -38.11
N GLN A 2 7.17 1.13 -36.98
CA GLN A 2 6.71 0.69 -35.66
C GLN A 2 5.18 0.72 -35.61
N ALA A 3 4.59 -0.34 -35.06
CA ALA A 3 3.18 -0.40 -34.78
C ALA A 3 2.82 0.79 -33.88
N VAL A 4 2.00 1.70 -34.40
CA VAL A 4 1.32 2.69 -33.57
C VAL A 4 0.43 1.88 -32.63
N SER A 5 0.79 1.86 -31.35
CA SER A 5 -0.03 1.29 -30.29
C SER A 5 -1.38 2.01 -30.35
N ASN A 6 -2.45 1.30 -30.73
CA ASN A 6 -3.84 1.79 -30.66
C ASN A 6 -4.35 1.89 -29.20
N ASP A 7 -3.46 2.00 -28.23
CA ASP A 7 -3.81 2.16 -26.83
C ASP A 7 -4.33 3.58 -26.59
N SER A 8 -5.65 3.68 -26.46
CA SER A 8 -6.38 4.94 -26.24
C SER A 8 -6.28 5.45 -24.80
N ARG A 9 -5.58 4.75 -23.90
CA ARG A 9 -5.38 5.18 -22.51
C ARG A 9 -4.43 6.40 -22.45
N PRO A 10 -4.54 7.27 -21.43
CA PRO A 10 -3.58 8.35 -21.21
C PRO A 10 -2.14 7.84 -21.07
N LEU A 11 -1.15 8.59 -21.55
CA LEU A 11 0.29 8.22 -21.50
C LEU A 11 0.74 7.77 -20.10
N VAL A 12 0.28 8.45 -19.05
CA VAL A 12 0.58 8.06 -17.66
C VAL A 12 0.11 6.63 -17.35
N LYS A 13 -1.04 6.21 -17.85
CA LYS A 13 -1.51 4.82 -17.69
C LYS A 13 -0.76 3.85 -18.58
N GLN A 14 -0.28 4.29 -19.74
CA GLN A 14 0.54 3.43 -20.60
C GLN A 14 1.92 3.15 -19.98
N ILE A 15 2.51 4.15 -19.30
CA ILE A 15 3.84 4.06 -18.70
C ILE A 15 3.80 3.44 -17.31
N PHE A 16 2.85 3.84 -16.46
CA PHE A 16 2.81 3.48 -15.04
C PHE A 16 1.83 2.36 -14.69
N SER A 17 1.16 1.75 -15.68
CA SER A 17 0.37 0.54 -15.42
C SER A 17 1.17 -0.71 -15.76
N PRO A 18 1.04 -1.77 -14.95
CA PRO A 18 1.60 -3.07 -15.31
C PRO A 18 1.10 -3.55 -16.67
N SER A 19 1.95 -4.26 -17.41
CA SER A 19 1.52 -4.98 -18.60
C SER A 19 0.38 -5.93 -18.27
N GLN A 20 -0.60 -6.07 -19.16
CA GLN A 20 -1.67 -7.06 -19.01
C GLN A 20 -1.16 -8.51 -18.96
N TYR A 21 0.07 -8.73 -19.45
CA TYR A 21 0.77 -10.01 -19.44
C TYR A 21 1.76 -10.14 -18.28
N ALA A 22 1.84 -9.14 -17.38
CA ALA A 22 2.73 -9.19 -16.23
C ALA A 22 2.35 -10.34 -15.30
N SER A 23 3.36 -11.06 -14.81
CA SER A 23 3.14 -12.08 -13.80
C SER A 23 2.54 -11.46 -12.54
N LYS A 24 1.51 -12.12 -11.99
CA LYS A 24 0.89 -11.75 -10.71
C LYS A 24 1.60 -12.38 -9.51
N GLU A 25 2.64 -13.16 -9.75
CA GLU A 25 3.42 -13.80 -8.70
C GLU A 25 4.22 -12.77 -7.89
N VAL A 26 4.49 -13.13 -6.63
CA VAL A 26 5.41 -12.37 -5.79
C VAL A 26 6.83 -12.54 -6.34
N THR A 27 7.57 -11.45 -6.46
CA THR A 27 8.93 -11.45 -7.01
C THR A 27 9.97 -11.17 -5.92
N ASN A 28 11.26 -11.39 -6.25
CA ASN A 28 12.36 -11.15 -5.30
C ASN A 28 12.52 -9.67 -4.91
N VAL A 29 12.06 -8.76 -5.77
CA VAL A 29 11.99 -7.33 -5.51
C VAL A 29 10.53 -6.94 -5.39
N VAL A 30 10.18 -6.23 -4.32
CA VAL A 30 8.84 -5.70 -4.06
C VAL A 30 8.97 -4.25 -3.60
N ALA A 31 8.01 -3.42 -3.95
CA ALA A 31 7.93 -2.07 -3.42
C ALA A 31 6.78 -1.94 -2.44
N VAL A 32 6.98 -1.18 -1.36
CA VAL A 32 6.00 -0.92 -0.31
C VAL A 32 5.89 0.57 -0.04
N ASP A 33 4.68 1.00 0.28
CA ASP A 33 4.36 2.34 0.75
C ASP A 33 3.19 2.24 1.76
N CYS A 34 3.29 2.96 2.86
CA CYS A 34 2.32 3.00 3.93
C CYS A 34 1.78 4.41 4.15
N GLU A 35 0.49 4.49 4.41
CA GLU A 35 -0.15 5.72 4.89
C GLU A 35 -0.46 5.61 6.37
N MET A 36 -0.14 6.67 7.12
CA MET A 36 -0.30 6.73 8.57
C MET A 36 -1.28 7.82 8.99
N VAL A 37 -1.97 7.58 10.10
CA VAL A 37 -2.83 8.55 10.80
C VAL A 37 -2.29 8.82 12.20
N GLU A 38 -2.65 9.96 12.79
CA GLU A 38 -2.32 10.24 14.18
C GLU A 38 -3.28 9.48 15.09
N THR A 39 -2.71 8.81 16.08
CA THR A 39 -3.45 8.06 17.10
C THR A 39 -3.38 8.77 18.45
N ASP A 40 -4.09 8.24 19.44
CA ASP A 40 -3.93 8.72 20.82
C ASP A 40 -2.47 8.58 21.31
N ARG A 41 -2.11 9.42 22.28
CA ARG A 41 -0.74 9.52 22.84
C ARG A 41 0.33 9.99 21.83
N TRP A 42 -0.08 10.72 20.78
CA TRP A 42 0.81 11.27 19.76
C TRP A 42 1.58 10.20 18.96
N GLY A 43 0.98 9.01 18.84
CA GLY A 43 1.49 7.93 18.00
C GLY A 43 1.10 8.09 16.54
N GLU A 44 1.74 7.28 15.70
CA GLU A 44 1.34 7.06 14.31
C GLU A 44 0.80 5.64 14.18
N GLY A 45 -0.33 5.49 13.49
CA GLY A 45 -0.96 4.20 13.25
C GLY A 45 -1.08 3.93 11.76
N LEU A 46 -0.78 2.70 11.34
CA LEU A 46 -0.92 2.25 9.96
C LEU A 46 -2.39 2.31 9.53
N ALA A 47 -2.67 3.03 8.44
CA ALA A 47 -4.00 3.24 7.91
C ALA A 47 -4.19 2.71 6.49
N ARG A 48 -3.10 2.60 5.71
CA ARG A 48 -3.10 1.89 4.42
C ARG A 48 -1.73 1.28 4.17
N VAL A 49 -1.69 0.10 3.56
CA VAL A 49 -0.46 -0.48 3.02
C VAL A 49 -0.70 -0.89 1.58
N SER A 50 0.23 -0.50 0.70
CA SER A 50 0.25 -0.88 -0.70
C SER A 50 1.59 -1.55 -1.00
N ILE A 51 1.54 -2.74 -1.60
CA ILE A 51 2.71 -3.52 -2.01
C ILE A 51 2.54 -3.93 -3.47
N VAL A 52 3.57 -3.71 -4.27
CA VAL A 52 3.63 -4.12 -5.68
C VAL A 52 4.85 -5.00 -5.94
N ASN A 53 4.74 -5.90 -6.92
CA ASN A 53 5.88 -6.67 -7.41
C ASN A 53 6.73 -5.84 -8.37
N HIS A 54 7.84 -6.39 -8.86
CA HIS A 54 8.75 -5.67 -9.77
C HIS A 54 8.12 -5.28 -11.12
N HIS A 55 7.00 -5.89 -11.51
CA HIS A 55 6.23 -5.52 -12.70
C HIS A 55 5.20 -4.41 -12.41
N GLY A 56 5.14 -3.91 -11.18
CA GLY A 56 4.13 -2.96 -10.70
C GLY A 56 2.77 -3.60 -10.38
N VAL A 57 2.64 -4.93 -10.45
CA VAL A 57 1.38 -5.61 -10.14
C VAL A 57 1.13 -5.52 -8.64
N VAL A 58 -0.07 -5.07 -8.27
CA VAL A 58 -0.51 -4.96 -6.87
C VAL A 58 -0.62 -6.34 -6.24
N LEU A 59 0.23 -6.57 -5.24
CA LEU A 59 0.20 -7.75 -4.38
C LEU A 59 -0.71 -7.52 -3.17
N MET A 60 -0.70 -6.30 -2.64
CA MET A 60 -1.53 -5.86 -1.53
C MET A 60 -1.90 -4.39 -1.71
N ASP A 61 -3.17 -4.05 -1.49
CA ASP A 61 -3.61 -2.66 -1.33
C ASP A 61 -4.80 -2.68 -0.39
N ARG A 62 -4.59 -2.28 0.86
CA ARG A 62 -5.58 -2.44 1.93
C ARG A 62 -5.59 -1.24 2.84
N TYR A 63 -6.79 -0.74 3.14
CA TYR A 63 -6.99 0.08 4.33
C TYR A 63 -6.92 -0.78 5.58
N VAL A 64 -6.31 -0.22 6.62
CA VAL A 64 -5.99 -0.92 7.87
C VAL A 64 -6.59 -0.15 9.03
N ILE A 65 -7.32 -0.84 9.90
CA ILE A 65 -7.77 -0.30 11.17
C ILE A 65 -6.55 -0.26 12.09
N PRO A 66 -6.04 0.93 12.47
CA PRO A 66 -4.82 1.04 13.28
C PRO A 66 -5.05 0.43 14.66
N ASP A 67 -4.02 -0.21 15.23
CA ASP A 67 -4.07 -0.75 16.60
C ASP A 67 -3.93 0.37 17.63
N CYS A 68 -5.05 1.03 17.91
CA CYS A 68 -5.13 2.17 18.83
C CYS A 68 -6.50 2.26 19.49
N HIS A 69 -6.63 3.09 20.53
CA HIS A 69 -7.93 3.36 21.12
C HIS A 69 -8.73 4.33 20.24
N GLN A 70 -8.06 5.34 19.69
CA GLN A 70 -8.70 6.32 18.80
C GLN A 70 -7.72 6.92 17.79
N VAL A 71 -8.23 7.18 16.58
CA VAL A 71 -7.57 8.06 15.60
C VAL A 71 -7.94 9.51 15.94
N THR A 72 -6.93 10.34 16.19
CA THR A 72 -7.10 11.75 16.56
C THR A 72 -7.06 12.68 15.35
N ASN A 73 -6.33 12.30 14.31
CA ASN A 73 -6.24 13.07 13.06
C ASN A 73 -5.89 12.15 11.89
N TYR A 74 -6.75 12.13 10.88
CA TYR A 74 -6.60 11.27 9.70
C TYR A 74 -5.54 11.77 8.71
N ARG A 75 -5.07 13.02 8.87
CA ARG A 75 -4.11 13.65 7.95
C ARG A 75 -4.55 13.54 6.47
N THR A 76 -5.86 13.57 6.20
CA THR A 76 -6.45 13.27 4.88
C THR A 76 -5.84 14.08 3.74
N TRP A 77 -5.39 15.31 4.01
CA TRP A 77 -4.75 16.18 3.03
C TRP A 77 -3.41 15.66 2.50
N VAL A 78 -2.71 14.80 3.25
CA VAL A 78 -1.52 14.07 2.76
C VAL A 78 -1.84 12.61 2.45
N SER A 79 -2.56 11.92 3.34
CA SER A 79 -2.72 10.46 3.26
C SER A 79 -3.86 9.99 2.36
N GLY A 80 -4.81 10.89 2.04
CA GLY A 80 -6.08 10.54 1.42
C GLY A 80 -6.99 9.62 2.26
N VAL A 81 -6.58 9.26 3.49
CA VAL A 81 -7.36 8.40 4.38
C VAL A 81 -8.52 9.17 4.98
N THR A 82 -9.71 8.57 4.98
CA THR A 82 -10.92 9.10 5.60
C THR A 82 -11.41 8.17 6.72
N PRO A 83 -12.24 8.65 7.67
CA PRO A 83 -12.85 7.79 8.68
C PRO A 83 -13.58 6.59 8.10
N GLN A 84 -14.21 6.76 6.93
CA GLN A 84 -14.95 5.72 6.23
C GLN A 84 -14.03 4.61 5.71
N HIS A 85 -12.82 4.95 5.27
CA HIS A 85 -11.85 3.95 4.80
C HIS A 85 -11.43 2.96 5.89
N LEU A 86 -11.44 3.38 7.16
CA LEU A 86 -10.95 2.58 8.29
C LEU A 86 -12.05 1.78 9.00
N LYS A 87 -13.19 1.55 8.32
CA LYS A 87 -14.31 0.81 8.88
C LYS A 87 -14.34 -0.63 8.38
N LEU A 88 -14.61 -1.57 9.28
CA LEU A 88 -14.68 -3.00 8.95
C LEU A 88 -15.78 -3.26 7.90
N GLU A 89 -16.93 -2.59 8.02
CA GLU A 89 -18.03 -2.71 7.05
C GLU A 89 -17.67 -2.22 5.63
N ASN A 90 -16.64 -1.38 5.51
CA ASN A 90 -16.11 -0.90 4.23
C ASN A 90 -14.91 -1.71 3.74
N GLY A 91 -14.63 -2.86 4.38
CA GLY A 91 -13.57 -3.78 3.98
C GLY A 91 -12.18 -3.44 4.55
N ALA A 92 -12.09 -2.54 5.54
CA ALA A 92 -10.83 -2.31 6.25
C ALA A 92 -10.37 -3.56 6.98
N MET A 93 -9.07 -3.83 6.92
CA MET A 93 -8.46 -4.99 7.56
C MET A 93 -8.00 -4.66 8.97
N LYS A 94 -8.11 -5.59 9.92
CA LYS A 94 -7.51 -5.39 11.26
C LYS A 94 -6.00 -5.36 11.14
N PHE A 95 -5.34 -4.53 11.97
CA PHE A 95 -3.89 -4.37 11.96
C PHE A 95 -3.12 -5.69 11.98
N ALA A 96 -3.46 -6.62 12.88
CA ALA A 96 -2.78 -7.90 13.01
C ALA A 96 -2.80 -8.74 11.71
N ASP A 97 -3.93 -8.75 11.01
CA ASP A 97 -4.08 -9.49 9.76
C ASP A 97 -3.30 -8.82 8.61
N ALA A 98 -3.37 -7.48 8.54
CA ALA A 98 -2.64 -6.70 7.54
C ALA A 98 -1.13 -6.85 7.71
N LYS A 99 -0.64 -6.75 8.95
CA LYS A 99 0.76 -6.95 9.31
C LYS A 99 1.24 -8.34 8.92
N LYS A 100 0.50 -9.39 9.29
CA LYS A 100 0.84 -10.77 8.93
C LYS A 100 0.95 -10.94 7.41
N GLN A 101 -0.05 -10.48 6.67
CA GLN A 101 -0.06 -10.59 5.21
C GLN A 101 1.08 -9.79 4.57
N ALA A 102 1.35 -8.57 5.04
CA ALA A 102 2.48 -7.77 4.55
C ALA A 102 3.81 -8.48 4.83
N HIS A 103 4.01 -9.01 6.03
CA HIS A 103 5.24 -9.74 6.39
C HIS A 103 5.43 -10.99 5.52
N GLU A 104 4.38 -11.76 5.22
CA GLU A 104 4.44 -12.90 4.30
C GLU A 104 4.92 -12.49 2.89
N ILE A 105 4.47 -11.33 2.41
CA ILE A 105 4.86 -10.76 1.10
C ILE A 105 6.25 -10.15 1.13
N LEU A 106 6.71 -9.56 2.23
CA LEU A 106 7.98 -8.83 2.33
C LEU A 106 9.16 -9.71 2.74
N ASN A 107 8.92 -10.77 3.53
CA ASN A 107 9.98 -11.58 4.13
C ASN A 107 10.92 -12.18 3.06
N GLY A 108 12.24 -12.10 3.30
CA GLY A 108 13.27 -12.66 2.42
C GLY A 108 13.43 -11.96 1.07
N ARG A 109 12.90 -10.75 0.88
CA ARG A 109 12.93 -10.02 -0.39
C ARG A 109 13.68 -8.68 -0.28
N ILE A 110 14.07 -8.16 -1.45
CA ILE A 110 14.59 -6.80 -1.57
C ILE A 110 13.39 -5.85 -1.57
N ILE A 111 13.32 -4.99 -0.57
CA ILE A 111 12.23 -4.04 -0.38
C ILE A 111 12.65 -2.67 -0.89
N VAL A 112 11.82 -2.07 -1.73
CA VAL A 112 12.02 -0.75 -2.33
C VAL A 112 10.92 0.20 -1.84
N GLY A 113 11.28 1.45 -1.57
CA GLY A 113 10.34 2.49 -1.18
C GLY A 113 11.08 3.78 -0.89
N HIS A 114 10.34 4.84 -0.57
CA HIS A 114 10.92 6.12 -0.19
C HIS A 114 10.86 6.27 1.34
N SER A 115 12.01 6.49 1.99
CA SER A 115 12.04 6.68 3.45
C SER A 115 11.44 5.52 4.28
N LEU A 116 11.76 4.28 3.86
CA LEU A 116 11.23 3.01 4.38
C LEU A 116 11.23 2.83 5.90
N GLN A 117 12.06 3.58 6.64
CA GLN A 117 12.07 3.54 8.10
C GLN A 117 10.69 3.84 8.72
N HIS A 118 9.88 4.69 8.09
CA HIS A 118 8.55 5.03 8.58
C HIS A 118 7.55 3.89 8.31
N ASP A 119 7.59 3.32 7.11
CA ASP A 119 6.75 2.19 6.72
C ASP A 119 7.03 0.95 7.57
N PHE A 120 8.31 0.64 7.81
CA PHE A 120 8.71 -0.49 8.63
C PHE A 120 8.25 -0.32 10.08
N LYS A 121 8.41 0.87 10.65
CA LYS A 121 7.88 1.18 11.98
C LYS A 121 6.35 1.05 12.04
N ALA A 122 5.63 1.41 10.98
CA ALA A 122 4.19 1.24 10.92
C ALA A 122 3.75 -0.23 10.82
N LEU A 123 4.63 -1.11 10.33
CA LEU A 123 4.42 -2.57 10.19
C LEU A 123 5.04 -3.40 11.33
N GLU A 124 5.60 -2.75 12.37
CA GLU A 124 6.16 -3.40 13.57
C GLU A 124 5.13 -3.95 14.54
#